data_AF-A0A821GPZ9-F1
#
_entry.id   AF-A0A821GPZ9-F1
#
_cell.length_a   1.000
_cell.length_b   1.000
_cell.length_c   1.000
_cell.angle_alpha   90.00
_cell.angle_beta   90.00
_cell.angle_gamma   90.00
#
_symmetry.space_group_name_H-M   'P 1'
#
loop_
_entity.id
_entity.type
_entity.pdbx_description
1 polymer ?
#
loop_
_entity_poly.entity_id
_entity_poly.type
_entity_poly.pdbx_seq_one_letter_code
_entity_poly.pdbx_strand_id
1 'polypeptide(L)'
;MQLCYSNVLTKSSSQFPRPNGGGMAYYYMAIQVTASISGSYTFVCDSLMDTYGYLYIMPFISSSPQSNLVVAKDDGGSQGNFQITATFTVTQSTILVVTTYHPDDIGEFNISIYGPTQLSLTPYISTSNIVTNTNETTSVDTTATTSTTTTTTTTTTTATTTTTATTTTTTTTPIMTTAAIGTTKVATKRSTKGTTRRTKKKVIAPTITTPTTVTGR
;
A
#
# COMPACT_ATOMS: atom_id res chain seq x y z
N MET A 1 9.05 -10.56 -7.20
CA MET A 1 7.72 -10.51 -7.86
C MET A 1 6.74 -9.83 -6.91
N GLN A 2 5.58 -9.42 -7.40
CA GLN A 2 4.55 -8.72 -6.64
C GLN A 2 3.30 -9.61 -6.54
N LEU A 3 2.69 -9.68 -5.36
CA LEU A 3 1.37 -10.29 -5.15
C LEU A 3 0.37 -9.16 -4.86
N CYS A 4 -0.83 -9.25 -5.41
CA CYS A 4 -1.90 -8.28 -5.17
C CYS A 4 -3.07 -8.94 -4.45
N TYR A 5 -3.66 -8.22 -3.50
CA TYR A 5 -4.85 -8.62 -2.78
C TYR A 5 -5.82 -7.44 -2.70
N SER A 6 -7.07 -7.61 -3.09
CA SER A 6 -8.06 -6.53 -3.16
C SER A 6 -9.32 -6.91 -2.39
N ASN A 7 -9.92 -5.96 -1.70
CA ASN A 7 -11.23 -6.14 -1.06
C ASN A 7 -11.91 -4.79 -0.76
N VAL A 8 -13.04 -4.85 -0.06
CA VAL A 8 -13.85 -3.69 0.30
C VAL A 8 -14.23 -3.73 1.78
N LEU A 9 -14.05 -2.61 2.47
CA LEU A 9 -14.67 -2.37 3.77
C LEU A 9 -16.09 -1.85 3.53
N THR A 10 -17.06 -2.38 4.25
CA THR A 10 -18.48 -2.04 4.11
C THR A 10 -19.11 -1.85 5.49
N LYS A 11 -20.34 -1.34 5.56
CA LYS A 11 -21.07 -1.24 6.83
C LYS A 11 -21.37 -2.59 7.50
N SER A 12 -21.28 -3.69 6.74
CA SER A 12 -21.39 -5.05 7.26
C SER A 12 -20.06 -5.66 7.72
N SER A 13 -18.94 -4.99 7.47
CA SER A 13 -17.64 -5.42 7.99
C SER A 13 -17.66 -5.39 9.52
N SER A 14 -16.93 -6.32 10.14
CA SER A 14 -16.75 -6.31 11.59
C SER A 14 -16.08 -5.00 12.03
N GLN A 15 -16.37 -4.58 13.26
CA GLN A 15 -15.76 -3.40 13.85
C GLN A 15 -14.91 -3.74 15.07
N PHE A 16 -13.91 -2.91 15.35
CA PHE A 16 -13.08 -3.05 16.55
C PHE A 16 -12.60 -1.68 17.07
N PRO A 17 -12.31 -1.56 18.38
CA PRO A 17 -11.71 -0.36 18.94
C PRO A 17 -10.22 -0.31 18.62
N ARG A 18 -9.82 0.29 17.50
CA ARG A 18 -8.41 0.26 17.05
C ARG A 18 -7.44 0.76 18.14
N PRO A 19 -6.21 0.24 18.21
CA PRO A 19 -5.18 0.75 19.10
C PRO A 19 -5.00 2.26 18.95
N ASN A 20 -5.03 2.98 20.07
CA ASN A 20 -4.95 4.46 20.13
C ASN A 20 -6.08 5.23 19.41
N GLY A 21 -7.16 4.56 19.00
CA GLY A 21 -8.29 5.17 18.28
C GLY A 21 -9.34 5.86 19.15
N GLY A 22 -9.02 6.18 20.41
CA GLY A 22 -9.94 6.84 21.34
C GLY A 22 -11.14 5.99 21.78
N GLY A 23 -11.09 4.67 21.59
CA GLY A 23 -12.19 3.75 21.92
C GLY A 23 -13.34 3.72 20.90
N MET A 24 -13.23 4.45 19.80
CA MET A 24 -14.21 4.42 18.71
C MET A 24 -14.15 3.10 17.94
N ALA A 25 -15.26 2.70 17.31
CA ALA A 25 -15.34 1.50 16.50
C ALA A 25 -14.97 1.79 15.04
N TYR A 26 -14.10 0.97 14.45
CA TYR A 26 -13.64 1.11 13.05
C TYR A 26 -13.92 -0.17 12.29
N TYR A 27 -14.43 -0.05 11.07
CA TYR A 27 -14.62 -1.18 10.17
C TYR A 27 -13.27 -1.77 9.77
N TYR A 28 -13.15 -3.10 9.87
CA TYR A 28 -11.89 -3.76 9.56
C TYR A 28 -12.08 -5.03 8.75
N MET A 29 -10.98 -5.46 8.15
CA MET A 29 -10.82 -6.79 7.61
C MET A 29 -9.51 -7.40 8.12
N ALA A 30 -9.59 -8.64 8.61
CA ALA A 30 -8.43 -9.40 9.04
C ALA A 30 -8.09 -10.47 8.00
N ILE A 31 -6.80 -10.57 7.68
CA ILE A 31 -6.25 -11.49 6.68
C ILE A 31 -5.15 -12.28 7.37
N GLN A 32 -5.29 -13.59 7.43
CA GLN A 32 -4.19 -14.45 7.82
C GLN A 32 -3.17 -14.50 6.68
N VAL A 33 -1.92 -14.24 7.03
CA VAL A 33 -0.77 -14.26 6.16
C VAL A 33 0.15 -15.38 6.60
N THR A 34 0.42 -16.32 5.69
CA THR A 34 1.37 -17.41 5.91
C THR A 34 2.44 -17.36 4.83
N ALA A 35 3.70 -17.24 5.26
CA ALA A 35 4.84 -17.22 4.36
C ALA A 35 5.40 -18.63 4.16
N SER A 36 5.61 -19.05 2.91
CA SER A 36 6.33 -20.29 2.60
C SER A 36 7.86 -20.09 2.55
N ILE A 37 8.31 -18.83 2.54
CA ILE A 37 9.73 -18.46 2.54
C ILE A 37 9.94 -17.39 3.60
N SER A 38 10.89 -17.61 4.53
CA SER A 38 11.27 -16.59 5.51
C SER A 38 11.94 -15.39 4.82
N GLY A 39 11.64 -14.19 5.28
CA GLY A 39 12.31 -12.98 4.80
C GLY A 39 11.51 -11.71 5.05
N SER A 40 11.96 -10.61 4.47
CA SER A 40 11.32 -9.30 4.62
C SER A 40 10.23 -9.12 3.57
N TYR A 41 9.03 -8.77 4.03
CA TYR A 41 7.88 -8.49 3.18
C TYR A 41 7.39 -7.06 3.44
N THR A 42 7.01 -6.37 2.37
CA THR A 42 6.42 -5.04 2.40
C THR A 42 5.02 -5.10 1.83
N PHE A 43 4.04 -4.66 2.61
CA PHE A 43 2.63 -4.51 2.25
C PHE A 43 2.38 -3.01 2.06
N VAL A 44 1.97 -2.63 0.85
CA VAL A 44 1.61 -1.26 0.49
C VAL A 44 0.13 -1.25 0.17
N CYS A 45 -0.65 -0.49 0.94
CA CYS A 45 -2.06 -0.29 0.64
C CYS A 45 -2.25 0.88 -0.31
N ASP A 46 -3.21 0.75 -1.22
CA ASP A 46 -3.70 1.82 -2.09
C ASP A 46 -5.22 1.85 -2.03
N SER A 47 -5.76 2.98 -1.59
CA SER A 47 -7.18 3.23 -1.44
C SER A 47 -7.45 4.74 -1.56
N LEU A 48 -8.70 5.09 -1.85
CA LEU A 48 -9.20 6.45 -1.69
C LEU A 48 -9.50 6.79 -0.23
N MET A 49 -9.63 5.78 0.62
CA MET A 49 -9.70 5.96 2.08
C MET A 49 -8.30 6.21 2.63
N ASP A 50 -8.23 6.92 3.74
CA ASP A 50 -7.04 6.92 4.58
C ASP A 50 -7.03 5.61 5.39
N THR A 51 -6.11 4.69 5.05
CA THR A 51 -6.07 3.34 5.63
C THR A 51 -5.01 3.18 6.71
N TYR A 52 -5.36 2.42 7.75
CA TYR A 52 -4.47 2.02 8.83
C TYR A 52 -4.27 0.50 8.79
N GLY A 53 -3.02 0.07 8.82
CA GLY A 53 -2.62 -1.33 8.87
C GLY A 53 -2.08 -1.73 10.25
N TYR A 54 -2.41 -2.95 10.67
CA TYR A 54 -1.84 -3.58 11.85
C TYR A 54 -1.36 -4.99 11.54
N LEU A 55 -0.19 -5.38 12.04
CA LEU A 55 0.29 -6.76 12.03
C LEU A 55 0.27 -7.35 13.43
N TYR A 56 -0.29 -8.55 13.53
CA TYR A 56 -0.36 -9.33 14.76
C TYR A 56 0.32 -10.67 14.58
N ILE A 57 1.05 -11.14 15.60
CA ILE A 57 1.33 -12.59 15.69
C ILE A 57 0.03 -13.24 16.12
N MET A 58 -0.37 -14.32 15.44
CA MET A 58 -1.66 -14.96 15.70
C MET A 58 -1.81 -15.34 17.20
N PRO A 59 -3.00 -15.15 17.81
CA PRO A 59 -4.23 -14.62 17.23
C PRO A 59 -4.37 -13.09 17.29
N PHE A 60 -5.08 -12.52 16.31
CA PHE A 60 -5.73 -11.21 16.46
C PHE A 60 -7.05 -11.39 17.23
N ILE A 61 -7.26 -10.56 18.25
CA ILE A 61 -8.45 -10.55 19.10
C ILE A 61 -9.07 -9.15 19.04
N SER A 62 -10.18 -8.99 18.33
CA SER A 62 -10.83 -7.69 18.13
C SER A 62 -11.27 -7.00 19.43
N SER A 63 -11.59 -7.75 20.48
CA SER A 63 -11.94 -7.21 21.80
C SER A 63 -10.73 -6.81 22.65
N SER A 64 -9.51 -7.19 22.25
CA SER A 64 -8.24 -6.82 22.90
C SER A 64 -7.18 -6.52 21.84
N PRO A 65 -7.36 -5.45 21.04
CA PRO A 65 -6.58 -5.23 19.82
C PRO A 65 -5.14 -4.76 20.06
N GLN A 66 -4.73 -4.60 21.31
CA GLN A 66 -3.34 -4.37 21.71
C GLN A 66 -2.61 -5.70 21.94
N SER A 67 -3.33 -6.80 22.17
CA SER A 67 -2.74 -8.11 22.35
C SER A 67 -2.10 -8.60 21.05
N ASN A 68 -0.87 -9.11 21.17
CA ASN A 68 -0.07 -9.66 20.07
C ASN A 68 0.22 -8.70 18.90
N LEU A 69 -0.03 -7.40 19.08
CA LEU A 69 0.29 -6.38 18.09
C LEU A 69 1.81 -6.25 17.94
N VAL A 70 2.30 -6.33 16.71
CA VAL A 70 3.73 -6.20 16.37
C VAL A 70 4.00 -4.86 15.72
N VAL A 71 3.17 -4.48 14.74
CA VAL A 71 3.36 -3.25 13.95
C VAL A 71 2.01 -2.57 13.74
N ALA A 72 2.01 -1.25 13.84
CA ALA A 72 0.88 -0.37 13.53
C ALA A 72 1.40 0.75 12.62
N LYS A 73 0.75 0.97 11.48
CA LYS A 73 1.07 2.05 10.54
C LYS A 73 -0.18 2.60 9.87
N ASP A 74 -0.37 3.91 9.92
CA ASP A 74 -1.28 4.68 9.07
C ASP A 74 -0.59 5.13 7.79
N ASP A 75 0.70 5.43 7.84
CA ASP A 75 1.37 6.14 6.75
C ASP A 75 2.38 5.29 5.95
N GLY A 76 2.93 5.93 4.91
CA GLY A 76 4.04 5.42 4.11
C GLY A 76 3.68 4.89 2.72
N GLY A 77 2.39 4.66 2.45
CA GLY A 77 1.84 4.36 1.13
C GLY A 77 1.39 5.61 0.36
N SER A 78 0.71 5.40 -0.77
CA SER A 78 0.09 6.49 -1.55
C SER A 78 -1.03 7.15 -0.76
N GLN A 79 -1.19 8.48 -0.87
CA GLN A 79 -2.36 9.21 -0.36
C GLN A 79 -2.65 9.01 1.15
N GLY A 80 -1.63 8.78 1.96
CA GLY A 80 -1.81 8.56 3.40
C GLY A 80 -2.20 7.13 3.79
N ASN A 81 -2.22 6.19 2.85
CA ASN A 81 -2.43 4.78 3.15
C ASN A 81 -1.22 4.14 3.85
N PHE A 82 -1.47 3.03 4.55
CA PHE A 82 -0.40 2.36 5.27
C PHE A 82 0.62 1.69 4.34
N GLN A 83 1.88 1.71 4.79
CA GLN A 83 2.93 0.81 4.32
C GLN A 83 3.58 0.10 5.50
N ILE A 84 3.53 -1.23 5.52
CA ILE A 84 4.14 -2.05 6.57
C ILE A 84 5.24 -2.91 5.97
N THR A 85 6.43 -2.84 6.55
CA THR A 85 7.53 -3.78 6.26
C THR A 85 7.84 -4.59 7.51
N ALA A 86 7.83 -5.92 7.40
CA ALA A 86 8.11 -6.82 8.51
C ALA A 86 8.81 -8.10 8.03
N THR A 87 9.52 -8.76 8.94
CA THR A 87 10.16 -10.05 8.67
C THR A 87 9.21 -11.18 9.05
N PHE A 88 8.96 -12.08 8.10
CA PHE A 88 8.14 -13.27 8.29
C PHE A 88 9.03 -14.49 8.38
N THR A 89 8.61 -15.48 9.16
CA THR A 89 9.25 -16.79 9.25
C THR A 89 8.25 -17.87 8.84
N VAL A 90 8.71 -18.96 8.22
CA VAL A 90 7.84 -20.01 7.67
C VAL A 90 6.97 -20.74 8.70
N THR A 91 7.33 -20.66 9.98
CA THR A 91 6.59 -21.31 11.08
C THR A 91 5.60 -20.38 11.77
N GLN A 92 5.60 -19.10 11.44
CA GLN A 92 4.79 -18.10 12.13
C GLN A 92 3.62 -17.65 11.26
N SER A 93 2.41 -17.82 11.79
CA SER A 93 1.20 -17.22 11.21
C SER A 93 1.01 -15.82 11.78
N THR A 94 0.75 -14.87 10.89
CA THR A 94 0.57 -13.45 11.22
C THR A 94 -0.78 -13.01 10.68
N ILE A 95 -1.46 -12.11 11.37
CA ILE A 95 -2.69 -11.48 10.89
C ILE A 95 -2.37 -10.06 10.46
N LEU A 96 -2.69 -9.72 9.21
CA LEU A 96 -2.77 -8.35 8.73
C LEU A 96 -4.20 -7.86 8.90
N VAL A 97 -4.38 -6.80 9.66
CA VAL A 97 -5.66 -6.10 9.79
C VAL A 97 -5.58 -4.81 8.98
N VAL A 98 -6.54 -4.65 8.07
CA VAL A 98 -6.79 -3.41 7.31
C VAL A 98 -7.98 -2.73 7.94
N THR A 99 -7.84 -1.44 8.27
CA THR A 99 -8.92 -0.57 8.76
C THR A 99 -8.72 0.83 8.21
N THR A 100 -9.57 1.76 8.62
CA THR A 100 -9.49 3.19 8.26
C THR A 100 -8.88 4.04 9.36
N TYR A 101 -8.37 5.23 8.99
CA TYR A 101 -7.89 6.24 9.93
C TYR A 101 -9.04 6.95 10.64
N HIS A 102 -10.15 7.21 9.97
CA HIS A 102 -11.36 7.79 10.56
C HIS A 102 -12.43 6.71 10.82
N PRO A 103 -13.22 6.83 11.90
CA PRO A 103 -14.35 5.94 12.12
C PRO A 103 -15.40 6.14 11.01
N ASP A 104 -16.23 5.12 10.80
CA ASP A 104 -17.31 5.08 9.81
C ASP A 104 -16.92 5.11 8.32
N ASP A 105 -15.64 5.35 8.00
CA ASP A 105 -15.12 5.25 6.64
C ASP A 105 -15.17 3.80 6.12
N ILE A 106 -15.55 3.67 4.84
CA ILE A 106 -15.69 2.42 4.11
C ILE A 106 -15.30 2.64 2.64
N GLY A 107 -14.94 1.57 1.94
CA GLY A 107 -14.44 1.69 0.58
C GLY A 107 -13.53 0.53 0.16
N GLU A 108 -13.17 0.55 -1.11
CA GLU A 108 -12.28 -0.43 -1.72
C GLU A 108 -10.82 -0.16 -1.38
N PHE A 109 -10.02 -1.21 -1.27
CA PHE A 109 -8.58 -1.12 -1.09
C PHE A 109 -7.86 -2.24 -1.84
N ASN A 110 -6.63 -1.94 -2.25
CA ASN A 110 -5.71 -2.88 -2.89
C ASN A 110 -4.40 -2.94 -2.10
N ILE A 111 -3.91 -4.13 -1.82
CA ILE A 111 -2.63 -4.35 -1.14
C ILE A 111 -1.66 -4.94 -2.16
N SER A 112 -0.60 -4.19 -2.44
CA SER A 112 0.56 -4.67 -3.19
C SER A 112 1.61 -5.19 -2.23
N ILE A 113 2.07 -6.42 -2.46
CA ILE A 113 3.00 -7.11 -1.56
C ILE A 113 4.30 -7.42 -2.30
N TYR A 114 5.41 -7.00 -1.68
CA TYR A 114 6.77 -7.18 -2.17
C TYR A 114 7.58 -8.02 -1.18
N GLY A 115 8.46 -8.89 -1.66
CA GLY A 115 9.31 -9.73 -0.82
C GLY A 115 9.72 -11.04 -1.49
N PRO A 116 10.23 -12.02 -0.72
CA PRO A 116 10.37 -13.40 -1.15
C PRO A 116 9.00 -13.92 -1.60
N THR A 117 8.89 -14.44 -2.81
CA THR A 117 7.57 -14.68 -3.39
C THR A 117 7.05 -16.04 -2.95
N GLN A 118 6.01 -16.07 -2.11
CA GLN A 118 5.05 -17.17 -1.84
C GLN A 118 4.37 -16.88 -0.49
N LEU A 119 3.32 -16.05 -0.53
CA LEU A 119 2.41 -15.87 0.60
C LEU A 119 1.07 -16.54 0.29
N SER A 120 0.49 -17.17 1.31
CA SER A 120 -0.93 -17.49 1.33
C SER A 120 -1.67 -16.40 2.11
N LEU A 121 -2.76 -15.90 1.53
CA LEU A 121 -3.63 -14.88 2.12
C LEU A 121 -5.04 -15.44 2.23
N THR A 122 -5.53 -15.59 3.45
CA THR A 122 -6.87 -16.12 3.70
C THR A 122 -7.64 -15.20 4.63
N PRO A 123 -8.95 -14.95 4.40
CA PRO A 123 -9.76 -14.20 5.35
C PRO A 123 -9.67 -14.81 6.76
N TYR A 124 -9.51 -13.97 7.77
CA TYR A 124 -9.45 -14.38 9.16
C TYR A 124 -10.67 -13.85 9.92
N ILE A 125 -11.38 -14.76 10.59
CA ILE A 125 -12.51 -14.41 11.46
C ILE A 125 -11.97 -14.30 12.88
N SER A 126 -11.99 -13.09 13.44
CA SER A 126 -11.60 -12.86 14.82
C SER A 126 -12.54 -13.59 15.76
N THR A 127 -12.01 -14.47 16.60
CA THR A 127 -12.73 -15.00 17.75
C THR A 127 -12.73 -13.92 18.82
N SER A 128 -13.87 -13.28 19.07
CA SER A 128 -14.08 -12.61 20.37
C SER A 128 -13.84 -13.66 21.47
N ASN A 129 -13.31 -13.26 22.62
CA ASN A 129 -13.21 -14.18 23.77
C ASN A 129 -14.62 -14.76 24.01
N ILE A 130 -14.86 -16.00 23.57
CA ILE A 130 -15.98 -16.77 24.08
C ILE A 130 -15.57 -17.01 25.52
N VAL A 131 -16.06 -16.17 26.42
CA VAL A 131 -16.01 -16.46 27.85
C VAL A 131 -16.80 -17.75 27.99
N THR A 132 -16.10 -18.89 28.01
CA THR A 132 -16.66 -20.12 28.54
C THR A 132 -16.87 -19.85 30.02
N ASN A 133 -18.05 -19.36 30.39
CA ASN A 133 -18.52 -19.45 31.75
C ASN A 133 -18.68 -20.95 32.07
N THR A 134 -17.58 -21.60 32.44
CA THR A 134 -17.64 -22.84 33.23
C THR A 134 -18.12 -22.43 34.61
N ASN A 135 -19.45 -22.32 34.75
CA ASN A 135 -20.24 -22.49 35.97
C ASN A 135 -21.71 -22.17 35.62
N GLU A 136 -22.39 -23.10 34.95
CA GLU A 136 -23.85 -23.09 34.96
C GLU A 136 -24.37 -24.51 35.20
N THR A 137 -24.64 -24.78 36.47
CA THR A 137 -25.38 -25.94 36.94
C THR A 137 -26.85 -25.71 36.61
N THR A 138 -27.37 -26.47 35.63
CA THR A 138 -28.79 -26.83 35.40
C THR A 138 -29.85 -25.76 35.65
N SER A 139 -30.42 -25.25 34.56
CA SER A 139 -31.85 -25.46 34.29
C SER A 139 -32.10 -25.43 32.79
N VAL A 140 -32.81 -26.44 32.30
CA VAL A 140 -33.18 -26.59 30.89
C VAL A 140 -34.26 -25.56 30.58
N ASP A 141 -33.96 -24.60 29.72
CA ASP A 141 -34.99 -23.93 28.92
C ASP A 141 -34.60 -24.05 27.44
N THR A 142 -35.46 -24.73 26.69
CA THR A 142 -35.22 -25.09 25.29
C THR A 142 -35.91 -24.06 24.42
N THR A 143 -35.23 -22.93 24.17
CA THR A 143 -35.57 -22.05 23.05
C THR A 143 -34.44 -22.09 22.04
N ALA A 144 -34.61 -22.97 21.04
CA ALA A 144 -33.67 -23.14 19.94
C ALA A 144 -33.54 -21.83 19.14
N THR A 145 -32.43 -21.12 19.33
CA THR A 145 -32.06 -20.01 18.44
C THR A 145 -31.22 -20.59 17.32
N THR A 146 -31.83 -20.73 16.14
CA THR A 146 -31.17 -21.22 14.92
C THR A 146 -30.19 -20.16 14.40
N SER A 147 -28.92 -20.28 14.77
CA SER A 147 -27.85 -19.50 14.17
C SER A 147 -27.68 -19.91 12.71
N THR A 148 -28.03 -19.00 11.79
CA THR A 148 -27.95 -19.23 10.35
C THR A 148 -26.53 -18.93 9.87
N THR A 149 -25.77 -19.96 9.53
CA THR A 149 -24.43 -19.81 8.94
C THR A 149 -24.56 -19.42 7.47
N THR A 150 -24.19 -18.18 7.12
CA THR A 150 -24.08 -17.76 5.72
C THR A 150 -22.66 -18.00 5.23
N THR A 151 -22.49 -18.96 4.33
CA THR A 151 -21.21 -19.23 3.66
C THR A 151 -21.08 -18.30 2.45
N THR A 152 -20.22 -17.29 2.54
CA THR A 152 -19.88 -16.43 1.39
C THR A 152 -18.69 -17.04 0.65
N THR A 153 -18.91 -17.50 -0.58
CA THR A 153 -17.85 -17.96 -1.48
C THR A 153 -17.25 -16.77 -2.21
N THR A 154 -16.01 -16.38 -1.88
CA THR A 154 -15.26 -15.35 -2.62
C THR A 154 -14.50 -16.01 -3.77
N THR A 155 -14.86 -15.67 -5.01
CA THR A 155 -14.14 -16.11 -6.21
C THR A 155 -12.92 -15.24 -6.46
N THR A 156 -11.72 -15.76 -6.19
CA THR A 156 -10.46 -15.11 -6.56
C THR A 156 -10.26 -15.22 -8.07
N THR A 157 -10.30 -14.11 -8.79
CA THR A 157 -10.02 -14.06 -10.24
C THR A 157 -8.57 -13.67 -10.46
N THR A 158 -7.74 -14.62 -10.89
CA THR A 158 -6.34 -14.35 -11.25
C THR A 158 -6.29 -13.65 -12.62
N ALA A 159 -5.97 -12.35 -12.63
CA ALA A 159 -5.74 -11.62 -13.87
C ALA A 159 -4.44 -12.12 -14.54
N THR A 160 -4.55 -12.60 -15.78
CA THR A 160 -3.39 -13.00 -16.60
C THR A 160 -2.95 -11.81 -17.44
N THR A 161 -1.83 -11.20 -17.09
CA THR A 161 -1.27 -10.07 -17.86
C THR A 161 -0.58 -10.59 -19.11
N THR A 162 -1.15 -10.31 -20.29
CA THR A 162 -0.54 -10.63 -21.59
C THR A 162 0.34 -9.45 -22.03
N THR A 163 1.65 -9.61 -21.96
CA THR A 163 2.61 -8.60 -22.42
C THR A 163 2.81 -8.72 -23.93
N THR A 164 2.28 -7.77 -24.71
CA THR A 164 2.53 -7.71 -26.16
C THR A 164 3.85 -6.97 -26.41
N ALA A 165 4.87 -7.70 -26.86
CA ALA A 165 6.13 -7.09 -27.29
C ALA A 165 5.94 -6.40 -28.65
N THR A 166 6.14 -5.08 -28.69
CA THR A 166 6.12 -4.32 -29.95
C THR A 166 7.56 -4.24 -30.48
N THR A 167 7.82 -4.89 -31.61
CA THR A 167 9.11 -4.82 -32.30
C THR A 167 9.09 -3.64 -33.28
N THR A 168 9.84 -2.58 -32.97
CA THR A 168 10.03 -1.45 -33.88
C THR A 168 11.22 -1.73 -34.80
N THR A 169 10.95 -1.93 -36.09
CA THR A 169 11.99 -2.06 -37.12
C THR A 169 12.33 -0.68 -37.67
N THR A 170 13.52 -0.18 -37.35
CA THR A 170 14.04 1.07 -37.92
C THR A 170 14.73 0.76 -39.25
N THR A 171 14.11 1.14 -40.36
CA THR A 171 14.72 1.08 -41.69
C THR A 171 15.57 2.34 -41.91
N THR A 172 16.88 2.19 -41.94
CA THR A 172 17.81 3.26 -42.29
C THR A 172 17.91 3.39 -43.81
N THR A 173 17.43 4.51 -44.35
CA THR A 173 17.64 4.88 -45.74
C THR A 173 19.12 5.21 -45.98
N PRO A 174 19.78 4.62 -46.99
CA PRO A 174 21.16 4.98 -47.32
C PRO A 174 21.23 6.43 -47.83
N ILE A 175 22.04 7.24 -47.16
CA ILE A 175 22.37 8.60 -47.58
C ILE A 175 23.34 8.48 -48.77
N MET A 176 22.95 8.99 -49.94
CA MET A 176 23.87 9.13 -51.06
C MET A 176 24.89 10.21 -50.75
N THR A 177 26.16 9.81 -50.72
CA THR A 177 27.31 10.64 -50.45
C THR A 177 27.58 11.58 -51.63
N THR A 178 27.28 12.87 -51.47
CA THR A 178 27.72 13.89 -52.42
C THR A 178 29.22 14.16 -52.20
N ALA A 179 29.99 14.08 -53.28
CA ALA A 179 31.43 14.32 -53.29
C ALA A 179 31.78 15.71 -52.75
N ALA A 180 32.76 15.74 -51.85
CA ALA A 180 33.27 16.95 -51.22
C ALA A 180 34.04 17.83 -52.22
N ILE A 181 33.57 19.06 -52.42
CA ILE A 181 34.38 20.17 -52.93
C ILE A 181 35.15 20.71 -51.73
N GLY A 182 36.47 20.58 -51.77
CA GLY A 182 37.36 20.97 -50.68
C GLY A 182 37.54 22.48 -50.57
N THR A 183 37.66 22.96 -49.33
CA THR A 183 38.46 24.15 -49.00
C THR A 183 39.00 24.06 -47.57
N THR A 184 40.33 24.02 -47.52
CA THR A 184 41.24 24.81 -46.67
C THR A 184 41.04 24.80 -45.14
N LYS A 185 41.96 24.10 -44.47
CA LYS A 185 42.26 24.24 -43.04
C LYS A 185 42.77 25.65 -42.73
N VAL A 186 42.07 26.37 -41.86
CA VAL A 186 42.66 27.46 -41.07
C VAL A 186 42.86 26.93 -39.65
N ALA A 187 44.12 26.78 -39.27
CA ALA A 187 44.52 26.41 -37.91
C ALA A 187 44.55 27.67 -37.04
N THR A 188 43.69 27.75 -36.04
CA THR A 188 43.80 28.75 -34.97
C THR A 188 44.24 28.06 -33.69
N LYS A 189 45.54 28.20 -33.38
CA LYS A 189 46.09 27.94 -32.04
C LYS A 189 45.65 29.06 -31.09
N ARG A 190 45.09 28.72 -29.93
CA ARG A 190 45.00 29.60 -28.75
C ARG A 190 44.95 28.72 -27.51
N SER A 191 46.09 28.48 -26.87
CA SER A 191 46.65 29.23 -25.73
C SER A 191 45.88 29.04 -24.43
N THR A 192 46.51 28.30 -23.53
CA THR A 192 46.30 28.21 -22.09
C THR A 192 46.24 29.58 -21.41
N LYS A 193 45.34 29.72 -20.41
CA LYS A 193 45.65 30.35 -19.11
C LYS A 193 44.49 30.14 -18.14
N GLY A 194 44.76 29.46 -17.04
CA GLY A 194 43.86 29.46 -15.89
C GLY A 194 43.84 30.83 -15.22
N THR A 195 42.76 31.14 -14.51
CA THR A 195 42.80 31.93 -13.26
C THR A 195 41.50 31.70 -12.49
N THR A 196 41.66 31.26 -11.25
CA THR A 196 40.68 31.20 -10.17
C THR A 196 39.99 32.55 -9.94
N ARG A 197 38.65 32.60 -9.83
CA ARG A 197 38.00 33.63 -8.98
C ARG A 197 36.64 33.21 -8.46
N ARG A 198 36.64 33.00 -7.15
CA ARG A 198 35.49 32.81 -6.25
C ARG A 198 34.67 34.11 -6.19
N THR A 199 33.37 34.05 -6.47
CA THR A 199 32.42 35.08 -6.05
C THR A 199 31.15 34.41 -5.52
N LYS A 200 30.81 34.72 -4.27
CA LYS A 200 29.55 34.34 -3.64
C LYS A 200 28.44 35.16 -4.29
N LYS A 201 27.51 34.51 -4.99
CA LYS A 201 26.31 35.14 -5.55
C LYS A 201 25.20 35.09 -4.51
N LYS A 202 24.86 36.25 -3.96
CA LYS A 202 23.67 36.50 -3.12
C LYS A 202 22.44 36.34 -4.02
N VAL A 203 21.63 35.33 -3.77
CA VAL A 203 20.37 35.11 -4.48
C VAL A 203 19.34 36.08 -3.89
N ILE A 204 18.84 36.99 -4.73
CA ILE A 204 17.71 37.87 -4.43
C ILE A 204 16.47 37.18 -5.02
N ALA A 205 15.45 36.96 -4.19
CA ALA A 205 14.18 36.38 -4.61
C ALA A 205 13.39 37.40 -5.47
N PRO A 206 12.70 36.97 -6.53
CA PRO A 206 11.89 37.85 -7.36
C PRO A 206 10.57 38.22 -6.66
N THR A 207 10.28 39.52 -6.62
CA THR A 207 8.99 40.08 -6.20
C THR A 207 7.96 39.83 -7.30
N ILE A 208 6.88 39.12 -6.96
CA ILE A 208 5.73 38.89 -7.83
C ILE A 208 4.78 40.09 -7.67
N THR A 209 4.58 40.86 -8.73
CA THR A 209 3.53 41.89 -8.82
C THR A 209 2.27 41.31 -9.45
N THR A 210 1.15 41.42 -8.73
CA THR A 210 -0.19 41.03 -9.17
C THR A 210 -0.77 42.08 -10.12
N PRO A 211 -1.43 41.70 -11.24
CA PRO A 211 -2.05 42.65 -12.14
C PRO A 211 -3.36 43.21 -11.56
N THR A 212 -3.55 44.51 -11.70
CA THR A 212 -4.76 45.25 -11.34
C THR A 212 -5.79 45.13 -12.47
N THR A 213 -6.98 44.62 -12.17
CA THR A 213 -8.11 44.60 -13.10
C THR A 213 -8.71 46.00 -13.24
N VAL A 214 -8.74 46.52 -14.46
CA VAL A 214 -9.45 47.75 -14.83
C VAL A 214 -10.86 47.37 -15.28
N THR A 215 -11.88 47.78 -14.55
CA THR A 215 -13.28 47.76 -15.01
C THR A 215 -13.57 49.04 -15.79
N GLY A 216 -13.84 48.86 -17.08
CA GLY A 216 -14.38 49.88 -17.97
C GLY A 216 -15.87 50.11 -17.76
N ARG A 217 -16.29 51.33 -18.09
CA ARG A 217 -17.58 52.01 -17.90
C ARG A 217 -18.82 51.22 -18.31
#